data_AF-A0A7C3JHP8-F1
#
_entry.id   AF-A0A7C3JHP8-F1
#
_cell.length_a   1.000
_cell.length_b   1.000
_cell.length_c   1.000
_cell.angle_alpha   90.00
_cell.angle_beta   90.00
_cell.angle_gamma   90.00
#
_symmetry.space_group_name_H-M   'P 1'
#
loop_
_entity.id
_entity.type
_entity.pdbx_description
1 polymer ?
#
loop_
_entity_poly.entity_id
_entity_poly.type
_entity_poly.pdbx_seq_one_letter_code
_entity_poly.pdbx_strand_id
1 'polypeptide(L)'
;MPIKEFRLITLALCALTLLAGVNTARIVHAGEPEMHHPKGWVFTMPKGDPVKGRAVFDKFSCYSCHEVRGEKFPPLDKGQEVGPELSQMGPMHPLEYFTESIVNPNAVGAKKYRGPDGKTKMPSFNEDMTVQELVDVSAYLASLKPKNVPKTVTAEGKVIAVVPQSQEIIIEHGEIKGFMDAMTMGFKANPTSLLKTVKAGDKVRFAIDTEKRAITKIEKLKN
;
A
#
# COMPACT_ATOMS: atom_id res chain seq x y z
N MET A 1 -65.03 -5.05 -38.14
CA MET A 1 -65.95 -6.11 -38.59
C MET A 1 -65.41 -7.44 -38.08
N PRO A 2 -66.13 -8.28 -37.29
CA PRO A 2 -67.06 -8.07 -36.16
C PRO A 2 -66.36 -8.46 -34.80
N ILE A 3 -66.66 -7.91 -33.61
CA ILE A 3 -67.83 -7.97 -32.71
C ILE A 3 -68.34 -9.38 -32.39
N LYS A 4 -68.27 -9.76 -31.10
CA LYS A 4 -69.24 -10.54 -30.28
C LYS A 4 -68.58 -10.78 -28.91
N GLU A 5 -68.78 -9.91 -27.91
CA GLU A 5 -69.87 -9.96 -26.93
C GLU A 5 -70.47 -11.36 -26.71
N PHE A 6 -70.38 -11.90 -25.49
CA PHE A 6 -71.55 -12.37 -24.77
C PHE A 6 -71.31 -12.40 -23.25
N ARG A 7 -72.31 -11.87 -22.55
CA ARG A 7 -72.42 -11.64 -21.12
C ARG A 7 -73.03 -12.87 -20.41
N LEU A 8 -72.72 -12.94 -19.12
CA LEU A 8 -73.61 -13.23 -17.99
C LEU A 8 -73.92 -14.69 -17.57
N ILE A 9 -74.02 -14.81 -16.23
CA ILE A 9 -74.90 -15.67 -15.41
C ILE A 9 -74.34 -17.08 -15.09
N THR A 10 -74.45 -17.69 -13.90
CA THR A 10 -74.85 -17.34 -12.51
C THR A 10 -74.73 -18.66 -11.71
N LEU A 11 -74.30 -18.56 -10.44
CA LEU A 11 -74.52 -19.45 -9.29
C LEU A 11 -74.07 -20.93 -9.23
N ALA A 12 -73.72 -21.23 -7.98
CA ALA A 12 -73.93 -22.44 -7.19
C ALA A 12 -72.78 -23.47 -7.20
N LEU A 13 -71.99 -23.50 -6.11
CA LEU A 13 -72.22 -24.28 -4.88
C LEU A 13 -71.85 -25.76 -5.06
N CYS A 14 -70.69 -26.17 -4.55
CA CYS A 14 -70.62 -27.22 -3.54
C CYS A 14 -69.17 -27.45 -3.11
N ALA A 15 -69.00 -27.39 -1.80
CA ALA A 15 -67.77 -27.76 -1.11
C ALA A 15 -67.44 -29.24 -1.36
N LEU A 16 -66.17 -29.53 -1.62
CA LEU A 16 -65.61 -30.81 -1.22
C LEU A 16 -64.20 -30.60 -0.68
N THR A 17 -64.11 -30.72 0.63
CA THR A 17 -62.91 -30.84 1.44
C THR A 17 -62.03 -31.98 0.94
N LEU A 18 -60.83 -31.68 0.47
CA LEU A 18 -59.67 -32.55 0.63
C LEU A 18 -58.50 -31.70 1.11
N LEU A 19 -58.25 -31.76 2.42
CA LEU A 19 -57.02 -31.32 3.05
C LEU A 19 -55.89 -32.28 2.62
N ALA A 20 -55.34 -32.07 1.43
CA ALA A 20 -54.03 -32.60 1.10
C ALA A 20 -53.00 -31.67 1.74
N GLY A 21 -52.52 -32.04 2.93
CA GLY A 21 -51.45 -31.34 3.62
C GLY A 21 -50.19 -31.32 2.75
N VAL A 22 -49.94 -30.18 2.09
CA VAL A 22 -48.63 -29.88 1.54
C VAL A 22 -47.73 -29.64 2.73
N ASN A 23 -47.00 -30.67 3.12
CA ASN A 23 -45.93 -30.56 4.11
C ASN A 23 -44.80 -29.75 3.46
N THR A 24 -44.89 -28.41 3.52
CA THR A 24 -43.76 -27.55 3.24
C THR A 24 -42.77 -27.75 4.37
N ALA A 25 -41.92 -28.77 4.24
CA ALA A 25 -40.71 -28.87 5.03
C ALA A 25 -39.98 -27.54 4.88
N ARG A 26 -39.96 -26.74 5.95
CA ARG A 26 -39.06 -25.59 6.04
C ARG A 26 -37.66 -26.15 5.84
N ILE A 27 -37.02 -25.77 4.73
CA ILE A 27 -35.58 -25.84 4.63
C ILE A 27 -35.08 -24.89 5.72
N VAL A 28 -34.77 -25.45 6.87
CA VAL A 28 -34.03 -24.76 7.92
C VAL A 28 -32.65 -24.56 7.29
N HIS A 29 -32.38 -23.33 6.83
CA HIS A 29 -31.00 -22.96 6.61
C HIS A 29 -30.35 -23.11 7.98
N ALA A 30 -29.51 -24.13 8.14
CA ALA A 30 -28.62 -24.21 9.28
C ALA A 30 -27.89 -22.88 9.30
N GLY A 31 -28.19 -22.03 10.29
CA GLY A 31 -27.49 -20.78 10.48
C GLY A 31 -26.01 -21.13 10.55
N GLU A 32 -25.19 -20.45 9.75
CA GLU A 32 -23.74 -20.55 9.90
C GLU A 32 -23.41 -20.36 11.38
N PRO A 33 -22.53 -21.19 11.97
CA PRO A 33 -22.20 -21.06 13.38
C PRO A 33 -21.82 -19.62 13.65
N GLU A 34 -22.48 -19.03 14.65
CA GLU A 34 -22.24 -17.65 15.06
C GLU A 34 -20.80 -17.56 15.57
N MET A 35 -19.89 -17.18 14.68
CA MET A 35 -18.49 -16.97 15.01
C MET A 35 -18.37 -15.64 15.75
N HIS A 36 -17.50 -15.54 16.76
CA HIS A 36 -17.26 -14.31 17.52
C HIS A 36 -16.85 -13.09 16.66
N HIS A 37 -16.50 -13.31 15.39
CA HIS A 37 -16.31 -12.32 14.34
C HIS A 37 -16.52 -12.99 12.97
N PRO A 38 -16.71 -12.21 11.88
CA PRO A 38 -16.84 -12.77 10.54
C PRO A 38 -15.67 -13.67 10.15
N LYS A 39 -15.94 -14.71 9.33
CA LYS A 39 -14.88 -15.55 8.75
C LYS A 39 -14.00 -14.69 7.85
N GLY A 40 -12.68 -14.72 8.08
CA GLY A 40 -11.72 -13.91 7.33
C GLY A 40 -11.74 -12.43 7.71
N TRP A 41 -12.24 -12.08 8.90
CA TRP A 41 -12.16 -10.71 9.41
C TRP A 41 -10.71 -10.24 9.51
N VAL A 42 -10.46 -9.06 8.96
CA VAL A 42 -9.18 -8.35 9.05
C VAL A 42 -9.49 -6.92 9.41
N PHE A 43 -8.75 -6.36 10.38
CA PHE A 43 -8.84 -4.95 10.71
C PHE A 43 -8.52 -4.11 9.46
N THR A 44 -9.43 -3.21 9.09
CA THR A 44 -9.27 -2.34 7.94
C THR A 44 -9.28 -0.90 8.42
N MET A 45 -8.26 -0.13 8.03
CA MET A 45 -8.19 1.29 8.37
C MET A 45 -9.30 2.08 7.65
N PRO A 46 -9.97 3.03 8.32
CA PRO A 46 -10.86 3.96 7.66
C PRO A 46 -10.14 4.75 6.58
N LYS A 47 -10.89 5.22 5.57
CA LYS A 47 -10.34 6.13 4.57
C LYS A 47 -10.08 7.50 5.18
N GLY A 48 -8.82 7.93 5.21
CA GLY A 48 -8.43 9.28 5.61
C GLY A 48 -8.45 10.31 4.49
N ASP A 49 -8.21 11.56 4.86
CA ASP A 49 -8.07 12.70 3.96
C ASP A 49 -6.59 13.14 3.89
N PRO A 50 -5.90 12.93 2.75
CA PRO A 50 -4.50 13.33 2.59
C PRO A 50 -4.23 14.83 2.78
N VAL A 51 -5.20 15.70 2.51
CA VAL A 51 -5.04 17.16 2.69
C VAL A 51 -5.00 17.49 4.18
N LYS A 52 -5.91 16.89 4.97
CA LYS A 52 -5.86 17.00 6.43
C LYS A 52 -4.62 16.33 6.99
N GLY A 53 -4.23 15.19 6.44
CA GLY A 53 -3.02 14.46 6.83
C GLY A 53 -1.75 15.27 6.65
N ARG A 54 -1.64 16.05 5.58
CA ARG A 54 -0.54 17.01 5.40
C ARG A 54 -0.51 18.06 6.52
N ALA A 55 -1.67 18.55 6.95
CA ALA A 55 -1.76 19.49 8.07
C ALA A 55 -1.40 18.83 9.41
N VAL A 56 -1.73 17.56 9.61
CA VAL A 56 -1.29 16.78 10.77
C VAL A 56 0.24 16.59 10.75
N PHE A 57 0.81 16.26 9.60
CA PHE A 57 2.26 16.12 9.44
C PHE A 57 3.02 17.41 9.84
N ASP A 58 2.44 18.57 9.52
CA ASP A 58 2.94 19.89 9.93
C ASP A 58 2.74 20.13 11.44
N LYS A 59 1.52 19.90 11.93
CA LYS A 59 1.12 20.10 13.34
C LYS A 59 2.05 19.36 14.30
N PHE A 60 2.39 18.11 13.98
CA PHE A 60 3.28 17.28 14.80
C PHE A 60 4.76 17.42 14.41
N SER A 61 5.07 18.36 13.52
CA SER A 61 6.44 18.66 13.07
C SER A 61 7.19 17.41 12.59
N CYS A 62 6.52 16.50 11.89
CA CYS A 62 7.14 15.28 11.38
C CYS A 62 8.30 15.59 10.42
N TYR A 63 8.27 16.76 9.78
CA TYR A 63 9.34 17.29 8.94
C TYR A 63 10.66 17.56 9.69
N SER A 64 10.65 17.60 11.03
CA SER A 64 11.87 17.77 11.85
C SER A 64 12.80 16.56 11.82
N CYS A 65 12.30 15.40 11.38
CA CYS A 65 13.08 14.17 11.21
C CYS A 65 12.99 13.57 9.80
N HIS A 66 11.98 13.94 9.02
CA HIS A 66 11.67 13.33 7.73
C HIS A 66 11.59 14.36 6.60
N GLU A 67 12.37 14.16 5.55
CA GLU A 67 12.25 14.95 4.32
C GLU A 67 11.03 14.51 3.49
N VAL A 68 10.31 15.48 2.92
CA VAL A 68 9.32 15.28 1.85
C VAL A 68 9.62 16.26 0.72
N ARG A 69 10.34 15.81 -0.31
CA ARG A 69 10.72 16.58 -1.51
C ARG A 69 9.51 17.11 -2.24
N GLY A 70 9.60 18.39 -2.63
CA GLY A 70 8.52 19.09 -3.34
C GLY A 70 7.40 19.59 -2.43
N GLU A 71 7.49 19.37 -1.12
CA GLU A 71 6.69 20.06 -0.12
C GLU A 71 7.42 21.30 0.41
N LYS A 72 6.66 22.20 1.06
CA LYS A 72 7.15 23.49 1.58
C LYS A 72 7.34 23.49 3.10
N PHE A 73 7.67 22.33 3.67
CA PHE A 73 8.00 22.27 5.10
C PHE A 73 9.37 22.93 5.36
N PRO A 74 9.64 23.38 6.60
CA PRO A 74 10.98 23.80 6.99
C PRO A 74 12.02 22.72 6.63
N PRO A 75 13.17 23.10 6.05
CA PRO A 75 14.21 22.13 5.70
C PRO A 75 14.84 21.53 6.95
N LEU A 76 15.30 20.28 6.85
CA LEU A 76 16.13 19.65 7.87
C LEU A 76 17.50 20.33 7.92
N ASP A 77 18.02 20.60 9.12
CA ASP A 77 19.42 20.96 9.27
C ASP A 77 20.32 19.76 8.98
N LYS A 78 21.54 20.01 8.48
CA LYS A 78 22.51 18.95 8.20
C LYS A 78 22.79 18.13 9.47
N GLY A 79 22.69 16.81 9.37
CA GLY A 79 22.87 15.90 10.51
C GLY A 79 21.59 15.60 11.30
N GLN A 80 20.45 16.15 10.87
CA GLN A 80 19.11 15.79 11.37
C GLN A 80 18.39 14.77 10.48
N GLU A 81 19.08 14.08 9.56
CA GLU A 81 18.52 12.96 8.78
C GLU A 81 18.28 11.71 9.66
N VAL A 82 17.39 11.85 10.64
CA VAL A 82 17.07 10.87 11.68
C VAL A 82 16.13 9.80 11.15
N GLY A 83 15.18 10.18 10.30
CA GLY A 83 14.22 9.29 9.66
C GLY A 83 14.50 9.08 8.17
N PRO A 84 13.86 8.07 7.55
CA PRO A 84 13.84 7.93 6.09
C PRO A 84 13.20 9.14 5.39
N GLU A 85 13.70 9.44 4.20
CA GLU A 85 13.02 10.29 3.20
C GLU A 85 11.66 9.66 2.83
N LEU A 86 10.59 10.46 2.75
CA LEU A 86 9.22 9.93 2.64
C LEU A 86 8.55 10.14 1.28
N SER A 87 9.11 10.94 0.37
CA SER A 87 8.46 11.32 -0.90
C SER A 87 8.05 10.17 -1.79
N GLN A 88 8.69 9.00 -1.63
CA GLN A 88 8.44 7.83 -2.45
C GLN A 88 7.77 6.67 -1.68
N MET A 89 7.45 6.83 -0.40
CA MET A 89 7.03 5.69 0.42
C MET A 89 5.65 5.15 0.03
N GLY A 90 4.74 5.99 -0.48
CA GLY A 90 3.36 5.59 -0.75
C GLY A 90 3.23 4.29 -1.58
N PRO A 91 3.82 4.19 -2.78
CA PRO A 91 3.74 2.96 -3.57
C PRO A 91 4.63 1.81 -3.08
N MET A 92 5.40 1.98 -2.00
CA MET A 92 6.26 0.92 -1.43
C MET A 92 5.64 0.23 -0.23
N HIS A 93 4.61 0.80 0.37
CA HIS A 93 4.05 0.32 1.62
C HIS A 93 2.51 0.41 1.62
N PRO A 94 1.81 -0.54 2.27
CA PRO A 94 0.38 -0.41 2.49
C PRO A 94 0.06 0.69 3.51
N LEU A 95 -1.19 1.12 3.59
CA LEU A 95 -1.65 2.17 4.51
C LEU A 95 -1.36 1.80 5.98
N GLU A 96 -1.53 0.53 6.31
CA GLU A 96 -1.34 -0.03 7.66
C GLU A 96 0.12 0.07 8.12
N TYR A 97 1.08 -0.02 7.19
CA TYR A 97 2.50 0.14 7.51
C TYR A 97 2.82 1.56 8.02
N PHE A 98 2.23 2.59 7.40
CA PHE A 98 2.38 3.97 7.87
C PHE A 98 1.75 4.16 9.24
N THR A 99 0.59 3.55 9.44
CA THR A 99 -0.13 3.62 10.71
C THR A 99 0.69 2.97 11.83
N GLU A 100 1.16 1.74 11.63
CA GLU A 100 2.02 1.04 12.60
C GLU A 100 3.33 1.78 12.85
N SER A 101 3.93 2.39 11.82
CA SER A 101 5.14 3.19 11.96
C SER A 101 4.94 4.39 12.90
N ILE A 102 3.73 4.94 13.04
CA ILE A 102 3.44 6.10 13.89
C ILE A 102 3.10 5.66 15.32
N VAL A 103 2.30 4.60 15.48
CA VAL A 103 1.84 4.15 16.80
C VAL A 103 2.81 3.19 17.49
N ASN A 104 3.60 2.45 16.70
CA ASN A 104 4.55 1.45 17.15
C ASN A 104 5.83 1.46 16.28
N PRO A 105 6.59 2.56 16.27
CA PRO A 105 7.73 2.72 15.37
C PRO A 105 8.84 1.66 15.59
N ASN A 106 8.92 1.09 16.79
CA ASN A 106 9.93 0.07 17.12
C ASN A 106 9.69 -1.28 16.44
N ALA A 107 8.43 -1.60 16.09
CA ALA A 107 8.08 -2.85 15.42
C ALA A 107 8.62 -2.90 13.98
N VAL A 108 8.62 -1.76 13.28
CA VAL A 108 8.87 -1.72 11.82
C VAL A 108 10.10 -0.91 11.41
N GLY A 109 10.68 -0.11 12.31
CA GLY A 109 11.85 0.71 12.01
C GLY A 109 13.06 -0.10 11.51
N ALA A 110 13.74 0.36 10.46
CA ALA A 110 14.94 -0.31 9.96
C ALA A 110 16.12 -0.15 10.93
N LYS A 111 17.06 -1.12 10.93
CA LYS A 111 18.24 -1.12 11.81
C LYS A 111 19.06 0.18 11.74
N LYS A 112 19.17 0.80 10.56
CA LYS A 112 19.91 2.05 10.36
C LYS A 112 19.34 3.26 11.11
N TYR A 113 18.06 3.21 11.50
CA TYR A 113 17.38 4.30 12.23
C TYR A 113 17.26 4.02 13.74
N ARG A 114 17.89 2.95 14.22
CA ARG A 114 17.88 2.56 15.64
C ARG A 114 19.10 3.12 16.37
N GLY A 115 18.89 3.55 17.60
CA GLY A 115 19.94 3.94 18.53
C GLY A 115 20.67 2.74 19.16
N PRO A 116 21.65 2.98 20.04
CA PRO A 116 22.39 1.92 20.74
C PRO A 116 21.52 1.01 21.61
N ASP A 117 20.36 1.50 22.06
CA ASP A 117 19.36 0.75 22.82
C ASP A 117 18.47 -0.15 21.94
N GLY A 118 18.70 -0.15 20.62
CA GLY A 118 17.91 -0.92 19.66
C GLY A 118 16.53 -0.32 19.35
N LYS A 119 16.20 0.86 19.89
CA LYS A 119 14.95 1.55 19.61
C LYS A 119 15.12 2.58 18.50
N THR A 120 14.06 2.83 17.76
CA THR A 120 14.01 3.94 16.81
C THR A 120 14.01 5.28 17.55
N LYS A 121 14.52 6.33 16.90
CA LYS A 121 14.43 7.72 17.37
C LYS A 121 13.04 8.33 17.15
N MET A 122 12.21 7.72 16.31
CA MET A 122 10.84 8.16 16.10
C MET A 122 10.00 7.88 17.36
N PRO A 123 9.36 8.88 17.98
CA PRO A 123 8.48 8.66 19.12
C PRO A 123 7.20 7.94 18.70
N SER A 124 6.52 7.31 19.66
CA SER A 124 5.13 6.88 19.48
C SER A 124 4.21 8.08 19.74
N PHE A 125 3.15 8.21 18.95
CA PHE A 125 2.20 9.31 19.04
C PHE A 125 0.85 8.91 19.67
N ASN A 126 0.78 7.76 20.34
CA ASN A 126 -0.48 7.18 20.85
C ASN A 126 -1.25 8.11 21.79
N GLU A 127 -0.54 8.89 22.59
CA GLU A 127 -1.13 9.78 23.60
C GLU A 127 -1.32 11.22 23.08
N ASP A 128 -0.74 11.56 21.92
CA ASP A 128 -0.69 12.92 21.39
C ASP A 128 -1.58 13.12 20.16
N MET A 129 -1.85 12.05 19.40
CA MET A 129 -2.70 12.07 18.21
C MET A 129 -4.08 11.49 18.50
N THR A 130 -5.11 12.15 18.00
CA THR A 130 -6.43 11.52 17.88
C THR A 130 -6.40 10.41 16.80
N VAL A 131 -7.33 9.47 16.90
CA VAL A 131 -7.50 8.42 15.88
C VAL A 131 -7.71 9.03 14.48
N GLN A 132 -8.45 10.14 14.37
CA GLN A 132 -8.68 10.79 13.08
C GLN A 132 -7.39 11.41 12.51
N GLU A 133 -6.55 12.00 13.35
CA GLU A 133 -5.27 12.56 12.90
C GLU A 133 -4.33 11.46 12.40
N LEU A 134 -4.27 10.33 13.11
CA LEU A 134 -3.53 9.15 12.68
C LEU A 134 -4.03 8.63 11.32
N VAL A 135 -5.35 8.51 11.16
CA VAL A 135 -5.97 8.08 9.90
C VAL A 135 -5.60 9.01 8.75
N ASP A 136 -5.71 10.32 8.97
CA ASP A 136 -5.45 11.33 7.95
C ASP A 136 -3.96 11.41 7.59
N VAL A 137 -3.06 11.42 8.58
CA VAL A 137 -1.61 11.47 8.30
C VAL A 137 -1.12 10.20 7.62
N SER A 138 -1.64 9.02 7.98
CA SER A 138 -1.36 7.78 7.24
C SER A 138 -1.83 7.86 5.79
N ALA A 139 -3.01 8.44 5.54
CA ALA A 139 -3.51 8.64 4.17
C ALA A 139 -2.63 9.62 3.38
N TYR A 140 -2.11 10.66 4.03
CA TYR A 140 -1.13 11.57 3.42
C TYR A 140 0.15 10.83 3.03
N LEU A 141 0.75 10.07 3.95
CA LEU A 141 1.96 9.29 3.68
C LEU A 141 1.77 8.26 2.56
N ALA A 142 0.64 7.56 2.55
CA ALA A 142 0.28 6.62 1.49
C ALA A 142 0.09 7.31 0.12
N SER A 143 -0.28 8.59 0.11
CA SER A 143 -0.42 9.38 -1.11
C SER A 143 0.90 9.91 -1.67
N LEU A 144 1.98 9.89 -0.87
CA LEU A 144 3.28 10.44 -1.26
C LEU A 144 3.87 9.67 -2.44
N LYS A 145 4.12 10.40 -3.51
CA LYS A 145 4.86 9.95 -4.68
C LYS A 145 5.66 11.12 -5.24
N PRO A 146 6.85 10.87 -5.82
CA PRO A 146 7.67 11.93 -6.39
C PRO A 146 6.91 12.70 -7.48
N LYS A 147 6.90 14.03 -7.39
CA LYS A 147 6.29 14.91 -8.39
C LYS A 147 7.33 15.22 -9.48
N ASN A 148 6.90 15.29 -10.74
CA ASN A 148 7.75 15.68 -11.88
C ASN A 148 8.99 14.80 -12.13
N VAL A 149 8.94 13.53 -11.74
CA VAL A 149 10.04 12.61 -12.05
C VAL A 149 9.94 12.17 -13.51
N PRO A 150 11.05 12.20 -14.27
CA PRO A 150 11.07 11.64 -15.62
C PRO A 150 10.59 10.18 -15.62
N LYS A 151 9.84 9.78 -16.67
CA LYS A 151 9.38 8.39 -16.85
C LYS A 151 10.49 7.35 -16.74
N THR A 152 11.72 7.77 -17.02
CA THR A 152 12.91 6.94 -16.88
C THR A 152 14.02 7.72 -16.22
N VAL A 153 14.61 7.14 -15.18
CA VAL A 153 15.80 7.66 -14.49
C VAL A 153 16.94 6.65 -14.60
N THR A 154 18.17 7.14 -14.58
CA THR A 154 19.38 6.31 -14.62
C THR A 154 20.08 6.33 -13.28
N ALA A 155 20.63 5.20 -12.88
CA ALA A 155 21.39 5.04 -11.65
C ALA A 155 22.57 4.09 -11.86
N GLU A 156 23.52 4.18 -10.93
CA GLU A 156 24.63 3.24 -10.83
C GLU A 156 24.56 2.51 -9.49
N GLY A 157 25.04 1.28 -9.50
CA GLY A 157 25.04 0.45 -8.30
C GLY A 157 25.82 -0.85 -8.48
N LYS A 158 25.77 -1.66 -7.44
CA LYS A 158 26.36 -2.98 -7.39
C LYS A 158 25.25 -4.01 -7.24
N VAL A 159 25.25 -5.02 -8.10
CA VAL A 159 24.33 -6.15 -7.98
C VAL A 159 24.71 -6.96 -6.74
N ILE A 160 23.79 -7.07 -5.80
CA ILE A 160 23.92 -7.89 -4.59
C ILE A 160 23.46 -9.31 -4.86
N ALA A 161 22.31 -9.46 -5.54
CA ALA A 161 21.77 -10.76 -5.91
C ALA A 161 20.86 -10.65 -7.15
N VAL A 162 20.66 -11.77 -7.83
CA VAL A 162 19.63 -11.94 -8.86
C VAL A 162 18.67 -13.01 -8.35
N VAL A 163 17.37 -12.73 -8.36
CA VAL A 163 16.32 -13.61 -7.83
C VAL A 163 15.33 -13.94 -8.97
N PRO A 164 15.61 -14.97 -9.79
CA PRO A 164 14.78 -15.30 -10.94
C PRO A 164 13.33 -15.63 -10.58
N GLN A 165 13.09 -16.24 -9.42
CA GLN A 165 11.78 -16.68 -8.97
C GLN A 165 10.82 -15.50 -8.77
N SER A 166 11.31 -14.38 -8.22
CA SER A 166 10.54 -13.14 -8.06
C SER A 166 10.75 -12.15 -9.21
N GLN A 167 11.54 -12.50 -10.23
CA GLN A 167 11.93 -11.64 -11.34
C GLN A 167 12.67 -10.36 -10.90
N GLU A 168 13.52 -10.45 -9.89
CA GLU A 168 14.17 -9.30 -9.26
C GLU A 168 15.69 -9.30 -9.38
N ILE A 169 16.25 -8.09 -9.38
CA ILE A 169 17.68 -7.82 -9.18
C ILE A 169 17.80 -6.98 -7.90
N ILE A 170 18.51 -7.50 -6.90
CA ILE A 170 18.84 -6.75 -5.69
C ILE A 170 20.08 -5.91 -5.99
N ILE A 171 19.95 -4.59 -5.92
CA ILE A 171 21.03 -3.65 -6.22
C ILE A 171 21.25 -2.74 -5.01
N GLU A 172 22.50 -2.64 -4.58
CA GLU A 172 22.99 -1.54 -3.74
C GLU A 172 23.28 -0.36 -4.68
N HIS A 173 22.40 0.64 -4.70
CA HIS A 173 22.53 1.79 -5.59
C HIS A 173 22.85 3.06 -4.81
N GLY A 174 23.55 3.98 -5.49
CA GLY A 174 23.76 5.34 -4.99
C GLY A 174 22.48 6.17 -5.06
N GLU A 175 22.60 7.47 -4.79
CA GLU A 175 21.49 8.40 -4.98
C GLU A 175 21.00 8.38 -6.43
N ILE A 176 19.68 8.21 -6.61
CA ILE A 176 19.00 8.38 -7.89
C ILE A 176 18.34 9.74 -7.88
N LYS A 177 19.04 10.73 -8.41
CA LYS A 177 18.66 12.15 -8.34
C LYS A 177 17.19 12.37 -8.68
N GLY A 178 16.46 12.94 -7.73
CA GLY A 178 15.04 13.28 -7.87
C GLY A 178 14.06 12.10 -7.77
N PHE A 179 14.54 10.87 -7.58
CA PHE A 179 13.71 9.68 -7.46
C PHE A 179 13.82 9.02 -6.09
N MET A 180 15.03 8.63 -5.66
CA MET A 180 15.26 7.91 -4.39
C MET A 180 16.70 8.06 -3.91
N ASP A 181 16.89 7.91 -2.60
CA ASP A 181 18.20 7.95 -1.96
C ASP A 181 18.96 6.63 -2.09
N ALA A 182 20.24 6.63 -1.72
CA ALA A 182 21.06 5.43 -1.73
C ALA A 182 20.50 4.35 -0.78
N MET A 183 20.26 3.15 -1.31
CA MET A 183 19.76 2.01 -0.56
C MET A 183 20.06 0.68 -1.27
N THR A 184 19.81 -0.42 -0.56
CA THR A 184 19.86 -1.77 -1.11
C THR A 184 18.43 -2.31 -1.21
N MET A 185 17.95 -2.52 -2.43
CA MET A 185 16.60 -3.04 -2.67
C MET A 185 16.51 -3.90 -3.93
N GLY A 186 15.45 -4.70 -3.99
CA GLY A 186 15.06 -5.45 -5.18
C GLY A 186 14.29 -4.58 -6.16
N PHE A 187 14.67 -4.66 -7.45
CA PHE A 187 13.91 -4.10 -8.55
C PHE A 187 13.42 -5.21 -9.47
N LYS A 188 12.18 -5.11 -9.94
CA LYS A 188 11.69 -6.00 -11.02
C LYS A 188 12.51 -5.78 -12.29
N ALA A 189 12.82 -6.83 -13.01
CA ALA A 189 13.46 -6.75 -14.33
C ALA A 189 12.43 -6.84 -15.45
N ASN A 190 12.38 -5.85 -16.34
CA ASN A 190 11.50 -5.84 -17.50
C ASN A 190 12.25 -5.39 -18.78
N PRO A 191 12.59 -6.31 -19.70
CA PRO A 191 12.19 -7.72 -19.72
C PRO A 191 12.97 -8.59 -18.71
N THR A 192 12.42 -9.75 -18.36
CA THR A 192 13.06 -10.73 -17.46
C THR A 192 14.37 -11.29 -18.02
N SER A 193 14.63 -11.15 -19.33
CA SER A 193 15.90 -11.52 -19.95
C SER A 193 17.09 -10.75 -19.38
N LEU A 194 16.87 -9.54 -18.82
CA LEU A 194 17.92 -8.75 -18.18
C LEU A 194 18.56 -9.49 -16.99
N LEU A 195 17.83 -10.38 -16.32
CA LEU A 195 18.33 -11.20 -15.21
C LEU A 195 19.52 -12.08 -15.61
N LYS A 196 19.63 -12.44 -16.90
CA LYS A 196 20.72 -13.28 -17.44
C LYS A 196 21.99 -12.49 -17.77
N THR A 197 21.92 -11.16 -17.75
CA THR A 197 23.00 -10.28 -18.22
C THR A 197 23.99 -9.88 -17.12
N VAL A 198 23.58 -10.06 -15.86
CA VAL A 198 24.31 -9.63 -14.66
C VAL A 198 24.34 -10.75 -13.61
N LYS A 199 25.29 -10.67 -12.69
CA LYS A 199 25.41 -11.54 -11.51
C LYS A 199 25.81 -10.73 -10.28
N ALA A 200 25.71 -11.36 -9.10
CA ALA A 200 26.19 -10.76 -7.85
C ALA A 200 27.66 -10.28 -7.97
N GLY A 201 27.93 -9.09 -7.46
CA GLY A 201 29.22 -8.42 -7.51
C GLY A 201 29.43 -7.49 -8.71
N ASP A 202 28.63 -7.59 -9.77
CA ASP A 202 28.77 -6.73 -10.95
C ASP A 202 28.46 -5.27 -10.60
N LYS A 203 29.34 -4.34 -11.01
CA LYS A 203 29.02 -2.91 -11.06
C LYS A 203 28.20 -2.63 -12.31
N VAL A 204 27.11 -1.91 -12.16
CA VAL A 204 26.13 -1.71 -13.23
C VAL A 204 25.67 -0.27 -13.32
N ARG A 205 25.37 0.15 -14.55
CA ARG A 205 24.51 1.30 -14.82
C ARG A 205 23.18 0.77 -15.32
N PHE A 206 22.08 1.32 -14.82
CA PHE A 206 20.74 0.82 -15.12
C PHE A 206 19.73 1.95 -15.24
N ALA A 207 18.68 1.70 -15.99
CA ALA A 207 17.56 2.61 -16.17
C ALA A 207 16.30 2.01 -15.54
N ILE A 208 15.56 2.84 -14.79
CA ILE A 208 14.33 2.47 -14.08
C ILE A 208 13.14 3.16 -14.72
N ASP A 209 12.09 2.42 -15.05
CA ASP A 209 10.75 2.96 -15.28
C ASP A 209 10.17 3.37 -13.93
N THR A 210 9.96 4.67 -13.71
CA THR A 210 9.61 5.23 -12.39
C THR A 210 8.17 4.95 -11.98
N GLU A 211 7.30 4.63 -12.94
CA GLU A 211 5.92 4.24 -12.66
C GLU A 211 5.84 2.75 -12.32
N LYS A 212 6.52 1.90 -13.11
CA LYS A 212 6.52 0.44 -12.93
C LYS A 212 7.54 -0.03 -11.90
N ARG A 213 8.46 0.84 -11.47
CA ARG A 213 9.60 0.56 -10.57
C ARG A 213 10.40 -0.65 -11.04
N ALA A 214 10.60 -0.73 -12.36
CA ALA A 214 11.25 -1.86 -13.02
C ALA A 214 12.48 -1.39 -13.78
N ILE A 215 13.55 -2.18 -13.70
CA ILE A 215 14.73 -2.00 -14.52
C ILE A 215 14.38 -2.32 -15.96
N THR A 216 14.55 -1.34 -16.84
CA THR A 216 14.28 -1.45 -18.29
C THR A 216 15.52 -1.64 -19.13
N LYS A 217 16.68 -1.21 -18.60
CA LYS A 217 18.00 -1.41 -19.20
C LYS A 217 19.02 -1.60 -18.09
N ILE A 218 20.01 -2.46 -18.31
CA ILE A 218 21.13 -2.64 -17.40
C ILE A 218 22.38 -3.00 -18.21
N GLU A 219 23.49 -2.38 -17.86
CA GLU A 219 24.79 -2.64 -18.47
C GLU A 219 25.86 -2.76 -17.40
N LYS A 220 26.83 -3.64 -17.62
CA LYS A 220 27.98 -3.79 -16.72
C LYS A 220 28.96 -2.67 -16.99
N LEU A 221 29.36 -1.99 -15.93
CA LEU A 221 30.44 -1.02 -15.97
C LEU A 221 31.78 -1.77 -16.01
N LYS A 222 32.70 -1.31 -16.86
CA LYS A 222 34.08 -1.82 -16.83
C LYS A 222 34.74 -1.30 -15.57
N ASN A 223 35.41 -2.20 -14.84
CA ASN A 223 36.21 -1.85 -13.67
C ASN A 223 37.38 -0.95 -14.04
#